data_AF-A0A7W5LJ07-F1
#
_entry.id   AF-A0A7W5LJ07-F1
#
_cell.length_a   1.000
_cell.length_b   1.000
_cell.length_c   1.000
_cell.angle_alpha   90.00
_cell.angle_beta   90.00
_cell.angle_gamma   90.00
#
_symmetry.space_group_name_H-M   'P 1'
#
loop_
_entity.id
_entity.type
_entity.pdbx_description
1 polymer ?
#
loop_
_entity_poly.entity_id
_entity_poly.type
_entity_poly.pdbx_seq_one_letter_code
_entity_poly.pdbx_strand_id
1 'polypeptide(L)' 'MAEKKKKWVQKAVPESRKGVFKEKAERAGKTTREFASEHAGDKGTLGKEARLAQTLMGMSKKRKSPLYDHPRSKKD' A
#
# COMPACT_ATOMS: atom_id res chain seq x y z
N MET A 1 1.22 5.74 20.90
CA MET A 1 2.21 6.35 19.96
C MET A 1 2.30 5.65 18.58
N ALA A 2 1.22 5.05 18.05
CA ALA A 2 1.28 4.28 16.79
C ALA A 2 0.69 5.00 15.55
N GLU A 3 -0.14 6.04 15.73
CA GLU A 3 -0.82 6.70 14.61
C GLU A 3 0.06 7.67 13.81
N LYS A 4 1.02 8.36 14.45
CA LYS A 4 1.94 9.28 13.75
C LYS A 4 2.83 8.57 12.72
N LYS A 5 3.11 7.27 12.91
CA LYS A 5 3.90 6.43 11.98
C LYS A 5 3.17 6.01 10.71
N LYS A 6 1.88 6.31 10.52
CA LYS A 6 1.18 5.98 9.25
C LYS A 6 0.99 7.17 8.31
N LYS A 7 0.95 8.40 8.84
CA LYS A 7 0.76 9.62 8.03
C LYS A 7 2.02 10.07 7.26
N TRP A 8 3.22 9.62 7.62
CA TRP A 8 4.44 10.00 6.88
C TRP A 8 4.46 9.48 5.45
N VAL A 9 3.91 8.29 5.22
CA VAL A 9 3.74 7.69 3.88
C VAL A 9 2.83 8.55 3.01
N GLN A 10 1.71 9.03 3.58
CA GLN A 10 0.77 9.89 2.87
C GLN A 10 1.38 11.27 2.57
N LYS A 11 2.32 11.74 3.40
CA LYS A 11 3.12 12.95 3.12
C LYS A 11 4.22 12.72 2.08
N ALA A 12 4.75 11.49 1.98
CA ALA A 12 5.84 11.14 1.08
C ALA A 12 5.38 11.00 -0.38
N VAL A 13 4.10 10.69 -0.59
CA VAL A 13 3.49 10.66 -1.93
C VAL A 13 2.74 11.97 -2.14
N PRO A 14 3.27 12.92 -2.94
CA PRO A 14 2.52 14.12 -3.27
C PRO A 14 1.20 13.74 -3.96
N GLU A 15 0.14 14.47 -3.64
CA GLU A 15 -1.22 14.16 -4.08
C GLU A 15 -1.33 14.12 -5.62
N SER A 16 -0.49 14.91 -6.31
CA SER A 16 -0.32 14.92 -7.77
C SER A 16 0.26 13.63 -8.37
N ARG A 17 0.82 12.72 -7.55
CA ARG A 17 1.36 11.42 -7.98
C ARG A 17 0.53 10.23 -7.49
N LYS A 18 -0.58 10.45 -6.79
CA LYS A 18 -1.52 9.37 -6.47
C LYS A 18 -2.01 8.75 -7.78
N GLY A 19 -2.01 7.42 -7.86
CA GLY A 19 -2.53 6.70 -9.02
C GLY A 19 -1.56 6.56 -10.20
N VAL A 20 -0.54 7.41 -10.35
CA VAL A 20 0.42 7.36 -11.48
C VAL A 20 1.11 5.99 -11.60
N PHE A 21 1.50 5.40 -10.46
CA PHE A 21 2.10 4.07 -10.45
C PHE A 21 1.11 2.95 -10.82
N LYS A 22 -0.17 3.12 -10.44
CA LYS A 22 -1.25 2.20 -10.81
C LYS A 22 -1.53 2.29 -12.31
N GLU A 23 -1.59 3.50 -12.85
CA GLU A 23 -1.82 3.77 -14.28
C GLU A 23 -0.69 3.23 -15.15
N LYS A 24 0.57 3.36 -14.70
CA LYS A 24 1.72 2.71 -15.35
C LYS A 24 1.62 1.18 -15.36
N ALA A 25 1.20 0.59 -14.24
CA ALA A 25 1.00 -0.86 -14.17
C ALA A 25 -0.14 -1.32 -15.10
N GLU A 26 -1.26 -0.60 -15.09
CA GLU A 26 -2.42 -0.88 -15.97
C GLU A 26 -2.04 -0.72 -17.45
N ARG A 27 -1.26 0.30 -17.81
CA ARG A 27 -0.73 0.48 -19.17
C ARG A 27 0.22 -0.64 -19.58
N ALA A 28 0.94 -1.23 -18.63
CA ALA A 28 1.78 -2.40 -18.86
C ALA A 28 0.98 -3.73 -18.87
N GLY A 29 -0.36 -3.69 -18.70
CA GLY A 29 -1.21 -4.87 -18.62
C GLY A 29 -0.98 -5.71 -17.37
N LYS A 30 -0.35 -5.13 -16.33
CA LYS A 30 0.10 -5.83 -15.14
C LYS A 30 -0.63 -5.32 -13.92
N THR A 31 -0.77 -6.17 -12.91
CA THR A 31 -1.25 -5.69 -11.61
C THR A 31 -0.21 -4.79 -10.96
N THR A 32 -0.66 -3.85 -10.12
CA THR A 32 0.25 -2.95 -9.37
C THR A 32 1.29 -3.73 -8.55
N ARG A 33 0.94 -4.97 -8.15
CA ARG A 33 1.82 -5.87 -7.40
C ARG A 33 2.91 -6.49 -8.25
N GLU A 34 2.56 -6.97 -9.44
CA GLU A 34 3.52 -7.53 -10.39
C GLU A 34 4.48 -6.46 -10.88
N PHE A 35 3.93 -5.31 -11.30
CA PHE A 35 4.72 -4.16 -11.74
C PHE A 35 5.68 -3.66 -10.64
N ALA A 36 5.23 -3.62 -9.38
CA ALA A 36 6.10 -3.28 -8.26
C ALA A 36 7.18 -4.35 -7.98
N SER A 37 6.94 -5.61 -8.33
CA SER A 37 7.91 -6.68 -8.07
C SER A 37 8.99 -6.75 -9.14
N GLU A 38 8.62 -6.55 -10.40
CA GLU A 38 9.59 -6.47 -11.50
C GLU A 38 10.48 -5.23 -11.38
N HIS A 39 9.91 -4.08 -11.02
CA HIS A 39 10.64 -2.83 -10.95
C HIS A 39 11.30 -2.57 -9.58
N ALA A 40 11.17 -3.45 -8.58
CA ALA A 40 11.79 -3.26 -7.26
C ALA A 40 13.32 -3.16 -7.29
N GLY A 41 13.95 -3.86 -8.25
CA GLY A 41 15.39 -3.86 -8.46
C GLY A 41 15.93 -2.64 -9.18
N ASP A 42 15.06 -1.84 -9.82
CA ASP A 42 15.50 -0.74 -10.65
C ASP A 42 16.17 0.38 -9.84
N LYS A 43 17.18 0.98 -10.46
CA LYS A 43 17.83 2.19 -9.93
C LYS A 43 16.96 3.41 -10.25
N GLY A 44 16.98 4.40 -9.37
CA GLY A 44 16.28 5.68 -9.58
C GLY A 44 14.88 5.74 -8.95
N THR A 45 14.04 6.63 -9.49
CA THR A 45 12.72 6.96 -8.93
C THR A 45 11.71 5.82 -9.10
N LEU A 46 11.76 5.11 -10.23
CA LEU A 46 10.86 3.99 -10.53
C LEU A 46 11.00 2.86 -9.49
N GLY A 47 12.23 2.45 -9.18
CA GLY A 47 12.45 1.40 -8.18
C GLY A 47 12.14 1.83 -6.75
N LYS A 48 12.29 3.13 -6.43
CA LYS A 48 11.82 3.68 -5.14
C LYS A 48 10.30 3.61 -5.03
N GLU A 49 9.57 3.95 -6.09
CA GLU A 49 8.11 3.86 -6.15
C GLU A 49 7.64 2.39 -6.04
N ALA A 50 8.32 1.48 -6.72
CA ALA A 50 8.04 0.04 -6.67
C ALA A 50 8.22 -0.55 -5.25
N ARG A 51 9.34 -0.25 -4.58
CA ARG A 51 9.58 -0.69 -3.19
C ARG A 51 8.58 -0.09 -2.21
N LEU A 52 8.21 1.18 -2.40
CA LEU A 52 7.18 1.83 -1.59
C LEU A 52 5.85 1.11 -1.78
N ALA A 53 5.43 0.84 -3.02
CA ALA A 53 4.20 0.11 -3.31
C ALA A 53 4.19 -1.27 -2.64
N GLN A 54 5.28 -2.04 -2.73
CA GLN A 54 5.42 -3.33 -2.02
C GLN A 54 5.23 -3.19 -0.51
N THR A 55 5.88 -2.18 0.09
CA THR A 55 5.78 -1.90 1.52
C THR A 55 4.35 -1.57 1.94
N LEU A 56 3.65 -0.75 1.14
CA LEU A 56 2.26 -0.36 1.43
C LEU A 56 1.28 -1.53 1.30
N MET A 57 1.46 -2.37 0.27
CA MET A 57 0.66 -3.59 0.12
C MET A 57 0.83 -4.52 1.33
N GLY A 58 2.07 -4.72 1.81
CA GLY A 58 2.36 -5.52 2.99
C GLY A 58 1.74 -4.95 4.29
N MET A 59 1.58 -3.62 4.36
CA MET A 59 1.04 -2.94 5.55
C MET A 59 -0.50 -3.02 5.65
N SER A 60 -1.20 -3.33 4.55
CA SER A 60 -2.67 -3.32 4.47
C SER A 60 -3.38 -4.49 5.18
N LYS A 61 -2.66 -5.54 5.59
CA LYS A 61 -3.26 -6.84 5.95
C LYS A 61 -3.54 -7.12 7.43
N LYS A 62 -3.57 -6.13 8.32
CA LYS A 62 -4.08 -6.35 9.69
C LYS A 62 -5.57 -5.98 9.78
N ARG A 63 -6.45 -6.87 9.32
CA ARG A 63 -7.80 -6.94 9.89
C ARG A 63 -7.61 -7.32 11.35
N LYS A 64 -7.93 -6.41 12.28
CA LYS A 64 -7.96 -6.77 13.70
C LYS A 64 -8.99 -7.88 13.83
N SER A 65 -8.56 -9.11 14.11
CA SER A 65 -9.46 -10.07 14.72
C SER A 65 -10.04 -9.38 15.96
N PRO A 66 -11.36 -9.45 16.19
CA PRO A 66 -11.93 -8.90 17.39
C PRO A 66 -11.20 -9.55 18.57
N LEU A 67 -10.57 -8.72 19.41
CA LEU A 67 -9.74 -9.18 20.53
C LEU A 67 -10.56 -10.02 21.52
N TYR A 68 -11.88 -9.79 21.55
CA TYR A 68 -12.86 -10.66 22.18
C TYR A 68 -14.18 -10.60 21.40
N ASP A 69 -14.96 -11.68 21.49
CA ASP A 69 -16.28 -11.79 20.87
C ASP A 69 -17.29 -10.98 21.71
N HIS A 70 -17.56 -9.74 21.32
CA HIS A 70 -18.44 -8.85 22.09
C HIS A 70 -19.89 -9.29 21.90
N PRO A 71 -20.72 -9.45 22.95
CA PRO A 71 -22.13 -9.82 22.82
C PRO A 71 -22.99 -8.80 22.03
N ARG A 72 -22.39 -7.68 21.59
CA ARG A 72 -23.02 -6.63 20.80
C ARG A 72 -22.73 -6.79 19.29
N SER A 73 -21.79 -7.65 18.90
CA SER A 73 -21.53 -8.01 17.49
C SER A 73 -22.37 -9.18 17.00
N LYS A 74 -23.00 -9.94 17.90
CA LYS A 74 -24.11 -10.83 17.57
C LYS A 74 -25.39 -10.01 17.61
N LYS A 75 -25.85 -9.57 16.45
CA LYS A 75 -27.20 -9.02 16.27
C LYS A 75 -27.95 -10.08 15.45
N ASP A 76 -28.92 -10.71 16.08
CA ASP A 76 -29.96 -11.52 15.42
C ASP A 76 -30.73 -10.67 14.38
#